data_AF-A0A7J3P042-F1
#
_entry.id   AF-A0A7J3P042-F1
#
_cell.length_a   1.000
_cell.length_b   1.000
_cell.length_c   1.000
_cell.angle_alpha   90.00
_cell.angle_beta   90.00
_cell.angle_gamma   90.00
#
_symmetry.space_group_name_H-M   'P 1'
#
loop_
_entity.id
_entity.type
_entity.pdbx_description
1 polymer ?
#
loop_
_entity_poly.entity_id
_entity_poly.type
_entity_poly.pdbx_seq_one_letter_code
_entity_poly.pdbx_strand_id
1 'polypeptide(L)'
;MKPTERRDLILRIIDLCESVSKKGLNPFDVKVRELFDRLRELLPLLKKHEELYLDLQAVLGLSEVVYQQGEWIKHRSSLLYLDPFLVLLKLQALSPEELAEIFVRSWHPVLELECLTTNGLREGHDYWRLLPSLEERLRGPVVAEIRPGMMEREELERMGFLPKELFEEMLEQLWMELRKKGKVSYWQFVKGRDYTETVRRAYLLSFLITYGRAAVEVDPIKEEIKVEAREEPERRRETCSLPISISPP
;
A
#
# COMPACT_ATOMS: atom_id res chain seq x y z
N MET A 1 -57.51 -16.49 -3.86
CA MET A 1 -57.59 -15.68 -2.63
C MET A 1 -58.90 -14.93 -2.55
N LYS A 2 -59.53 -14.96 -1.38
CA LYS A 2 -60.69 -14.13 -1.05
C LYS A 2 -60.26 -12.64 -1.03
N PRO A 3 -61.17 -11.67 -1.29
CA PRO A 3 -60.84 -10.24 -1.29
C PRO A 3 -60.18 -9.77 0.02
N THR A 4 -60.61 -10.32 1.16
CA THR A 4 -60.09 -10.00 2.49
C THR A 4 -58.63 -10.43 2.66
N GLU A 5 -58.28 -11.63 2.20
CA GLU A 5 -56.91 -12.16 2.27
C GLU A 5 -55.90 -11.33 1.46
N ARG A 6 -56.36 -10.68 0.37
CA ARG A 6 -55.50 -9.82 -0.47
C ARG A 6 -55.18 -8.51 0.23
N ARG A 7 -56.18 -7.89 0.85
CA ARG A 7 -55.99 -6.67 1.65
C ARG A 7 -55.06 -6.91 2.82
N ASP A 8 -55.25 -8.01 3.54
CA ASP A 8 -54.39 -8.35 4.69
C ASP A 8 -52.93 -8.55 4.28
N LEU A 9 -52.68 -9.11 3.09
CA LEU A 9 -51.33 -9.26 2.56
C LEU A 9 -50.69 -7.91 2.21
N ILE A 10 -51.42 -7.02 1.54
CA ILE A 10 -50.91 -5.67 1.21
C ILE A 10 -50.65 -4.86 2.48
N LEU A 11 -51.54 -4.93 3.48
CA LEU A 11 -51.35 -4.26 4.77
C LEU A 11 -50.11 -4.78 5.52
N ARG A 12 -49.87 -6.09 5.52
CA ARG A 12 -48.64 -6.67 6.09
C ARG A 12 -47.38 -6.16 5.40
N ILE A 13 -47.43 -5.95 4.09
CA ILE A 13 -46.29 -5.38 3.34
C ILE A 13 -46.06 -3.93 3.77
N ILE A 14 -47.12 -3.13 3.89
CA ILE A 14 -47.05 -1.74 4.35
C ILE A 14 -46.48 -1.66 5.77
N ASP A 15 -47.00 -2.47 6.70
CA ASP A 15 -46.53 -2.51 8.10
C ASP A 15 -45.04 -2.88 8.19
N LEU A 16 -44.61 -3.82 7.34
CA LEU A 16 -43.22 -4.24 7.26
C LEU A 16 -42.33 -3.09 6.75
N CYS A 17 -42.73 -2.38 5.70
CA CYS A 17 -42.02 -1.20 5.21
C CYS A 17 -41.97 -0.07 6.26
N GLU A 18 -43.06 0.19 6.97
CA GLU A 18 -43.08 1.19 8.05
C GLU A 18 -42.17 0.80 9.20
N SER A 19 -42.09 -0.49 9.54
CA SER A 19 -41.22 -0.97 10.62
C SER A 19 -39.75 -0.75 10.31
N VAL A 20 -39.32 -0.90 9.05
CA VAL A 20 -37.97 -0.57 8.61
C VAL A 20 -37.72 0.94 8.71
N SER A 21 -38.65 1.75 8.19
CA SER A 21 -38.47 3.20 8.16
C SER A 21 -38.51 3.88 9.53
N LYS A 22 -39.34 3.41 10.47
CA LYS A 22 -39.58 4.07 11.77
C LYS A 22 -38.88 3.40 12.94
N LYS A 23 -38.69 2.07 12.92
CA LYS A 23 -38.13 1.31 14.05
C LYS A 23 -36.65 0.95 13.86
N GLY A 24 -36.02 1.38 12.76
CA GLY A 24 -34.60 1.18 12.51
C GLY A 24 -34.21 -0.28 12.29
N LEU A 25 -35.15 -1.11 11.81
CA LEU A 25 -34.83 -2.48 11.39
C LEU A 25 -33.93 -2.45 10.16
N ASN A 26 -33.13 -3.50 9.97
CA ASN A 26 -32.20 -3.58 8.85
C ASN A 26 -32.98 -3.64 7.51
N PRO A 27 -32.76 -2.69 6.58
CA PRO A 27 -33.50 -2.67 5.32
C PRO A 27 -33.21 -3.89 4.43
N PHE A 28 -32.10 -4.61 4.65
CA PHE A 28 -31.75 -5.83 3.91
C PHE A 28 -32.52 -7.08 4.34
N ASP A 29 -33.19 -7.06 5.50
CA ASP A 29 -34.04 -8.17 5.92
C ASP A 29 -35.32 -8.26 5.08
N VAL A 30 -35.65 -7.19 4.36
CA VAL A 30 -36.79 -7.12 3.45
C VAL A 30 -36.40 -7.62 2.07
N LYS A 31 -37.03 -8.73 1.66
CA LYS A 31 -36.89 -9.27 0.31
C LYS A 31 -37.75 -8.52 -0.70
N VAL A 32 -37.31 -7.33 -1.07
CA VAL A 32 -38.05 -6.39 -1.93
C VAL A 32 -38.52 -7.02 -3.25
N ARG A 33 -37.66 -7.83 -3.90
CA ARG A 33 -38.00 -8.49 -5.17
C ARG A 33 -39.18 -9.45 -5.03
N GLU A 34 -39.17 -10.31 -4.01
CA GLU A 34 -40.27 -11.27 -3.76
C GLU A 34 -41.59 -10.54 -3.46
N LEU A 35 -41.54 -9.38 -2.78
CA LEU A 35 -42.72 -8.59 -2.47
C LEU A 35 -43.27 -7.87 -3.71
N PHE A 36 -42.42 -7.32 -4.58
CA PHE A 36 -42.87 -6.74 -5.85
C PHE A 36 -43.45 -7.80 -6.79
N ASP A 37 -42.88 -9.00 -6.84
CA ASP A 37 -43.41 -10.10 -7.66
C ASP A 37 -44.83 -10.49 -7.17
N ARG A 38 -45.04 -10.57 -5.84
CA ARG A 38 -46.37 -10.81 -5.26
C ARG A 38 -47.37 -9.69 -5.54
N LEU A 39 -46.97 -8.42 -5.43
CA LEU A 39 -47.85 -7.30 -5.75
C LEU A 39 -48.23 -7.32 -7.25
N ARG A 40 -47.28 -7.64 -8.13
CA ARG A 40 -47.53 -7.77 -9.57
C ARG A 40 -48.52 -8.88 -9.92
N GLU A 41 -48.47 -10.01 -9.21
CA GLU A 41 -49.44 -11.10 -9.36
C GLU A 41 -50.84 -10.71 -8.86
N LEU A 42 -50.92 -9.87 -7.82
CA LEU A 42 -52.18 -9.41 -7.23
C LEU A 42 -52.82 -8.29 -8.05
N LEU A 43 -52.04 -7.43 -8.71
CA LEU A 43 -52.51 -6.24 -9.42
C LEU A 43 -53.66 -6.50 -10.41
N PRO A 44 -53.65 -7.53 -11.28
CA PRO A 44 -54.75 -7.81 -12.21
C PRO A 44 -56.07 -8.17 -11.52
N LEU A 45 -56.01 -8.56 -10.25
CA LEU A 45 -57.15 -9.02 -9.45
C LEU A 45 -57.78 -7.87 -8.62
N LEU A 46 -57.12 -6.72 -8.52
CA LEU A 46 -57.59 -5.54 -7.78
C LEU A 46 -58.53 -4.72 -8.68
N LYS A 47 -59.77 -4.52 -8.24
CA LYS A 47 -60.79 -3.77 -9.02
C LYS A 47 -61.35 -2.56 -8.29
N LYS A 48 -61.15 -2.48 -6.96
CA LYS A 48 -61.67 -1.40 -6.14
C LYS A 48 -60.61 -0.31 -5.98
N HIS A 49 -61.04 0.96 -6.02
CA HIS A 49 -60.17 2.12 -5.80
C HIS A 49 -59.39 2.05 -4.48
N GLU A 50 -60.04 1.62 -3.40
CA GLU A 50 -59.39 1.43 -2.09
C GLU A 50 -58.26 0.39 -2.11
N GLU A 51 -58.41 -0.68 -2.89
CA GLU A 51 -57.39 -1.73 -3.00
C GLU A 51 -56.20 -1.26 -3.83
N LEU A 52 -56.47 -0.49 -4.90
CA LEU A 52 -55.43 0.13 -5.72
C LEU A 52 -54.63 1.18 -4.94
N TYR A 53 -55.29 1.93 -4.05
CA TYR A 53 -54.61 2.88 -3.16
C TYR A 53 -53.65 2.18 -2.20
N LEU A 54 -54.08 1.07 -1.60
CA LEU A 54 -53.22 0.26 -0.71
C LEU A 54 -52.03 -0.35 -1.48
N ASP A 55 -52.25 -0.81 -2.71
CA ASP A 55 -51.18 -1.32 -3.57
C ASP A 55 -50.14 -0.23 -3.89
N LEU A 56 -50.60 0.97 -4.28
CA LEU A 56 -49.74 2.14 -4.48
C LEU A 56 -48.93 2.49 -3.22
N GLN A 57 -49.55 2.45 -2.05
CA GLN A 57 -48.89 2.70 -0.78
C GLN A 57 -47.81 1.65 -0.48
N ALA A 58 -48.09 0.37 -0.77
CA ALA A 58 -47.11 -0.71 -0.62
C ALA A 58 -45.92 -0.54 -1.58
N VAL A 59 -46.17 -0.16 -2.84
CA VAL A 59 -45.13 0.14 -3.83
C VAL A 59 -44.25 1.29 -3.38
N LEU A 60 -44.85 2.39 -2.89
CA LEU A 60 -44.11 3.52 -2.37
C LEU A 60 -43.23 3.11 -1.18
N GLY A 61 -43.80 2.37 -0.23
CA GLY A 61 -43.06 1.86 0.93
C GLY A 61 -41.88 0.96 0.53
N LEU A 62 -42.06 0.07 -0.45
CA LEU A 62 -40.97 -0.76 -0.96
C LEU A 62 -39.89 0.07 -1.66
N SER A 63 -40.26 1.13 -2.39
CA SER A 63 -39.30 2.02 -3.03
C SER A 63 -38.45 2.79 -2.01
N GLU A 64 -39.05 3.18 -0.89
CA GLU A 64 -38.35 3.80 0.24
C GLU A 64 -37.32 2.85 0.86
N VAL A 65 -37.69 1.57 1.03
CA VAL A 65 -36.76 0.54 1.51
C VAL A 65 -35.58 0.36 0.55
N VAL A 66 -35.80 0.36 -0.77
CA VAL A 66 -34.71 0.28 -1.76
C VAL A 66 -33.80 1.50 -1.66
N TYR A 67 -34.36 2.69 -1.50
CA TYR A 67 -33.59 3.91 -1.28
C TYR A 67 -32.70 3.78 -0.03
N GLN A 68 -33.26 3.30 1.08
CA GLN A 68 -32.52 3.05 2.33
C GLN A 68 -31.42 1.99 2.17
N GLN A 69 -31.67 0.90 1.43
CA GLN A 69 -30.63 -0.08 1.08
C GLN A 69 -29.48 0.57 0.29
N GLY A 70 -29.81 1.45 -0.66
CA GLY A 70 -28.85 2.20 -1.45
C GLY A 70 -28.01 3.18 -0.60
N GLU A 71 -28.66 3.98 0.25
CA GLU A 71 -27.97 4.90 1.16
C GLU A 71 -27.11 4.15 2.18
N TRP A 72 -27.58 3.00 2.68
CA TRP A 72 -26.79 2.14 3.56
C TRP A 72 -25.51 1.64 2.86
N ILE A 73 -25.61 1.19 1.61
CA ILE A 73 -24.44 0.76 0.81
C ILE A 73 -23.52 1.95 0.57
N LYS A 74 -24.04 3.11 0.17
CA LYS A 74 -23.23 4.32 -0.03
C LYS A 74 -22.48 4.69 1.23
N HIS A 75 -23.16 4.76 2.37
CA HIS A 75 -22.55 5.09 3.65
C HIS A 75 -21.48 4.06 4.08
N ARG A 76 -21.72 2.77 3.85
CA ARG A 76 -20.72 1.73 4.16
C ARG A 76 -19.55 1.77 3.18
N SER A 77 -19.81 2.07 1.91
CA SER A 77 -18.78 2.22 0.88
C SER A 77 -17.94 3.48 1.09
N SER A 78 -18.52 4.58 1.59
CA SER A 78 -17.82 5.82 1.94
C SER A 78 -17.12 5.75 3.30
N LEU A 79 -17.41 4.75 4.12
CA LEU A 79 -16.55 4.41 5.27
C LEU A 79 -15.33 3.58 4.84
N LEU A 80 -15.48 2.73 3.82
CA LEU A 80 -14.37 1.98 3.22
C LEU A 80 -13.50 2.87 2.32
N TYR A 81 -14.13 3.84 1.66
CA TYR A 81 -13.51 5.00 1.03
C TYR A 81 -13.61 6.17 2.00
N LEU A 82 -12.79 6.18 3.06
CA LEU A 82 -12.44 7.44 3.71
C LEU A 82 -12.17 8.44 2.60
N ASP A 83 -13.07 9.43 2.44
CA ASP A 83 -12.97 10.38 1.34
C ASP A 83 -11.55 10.93 1.36
N PRO A 84 -10.76 10.77 0.28
CA PRO A 84 -9.40 11.30 0.22
C PRO A 84 -9.34 12.76 0.68
N PHE A 85 -10.41 13.52 0.47
CA PHE A 85 -10.58 14.88 0.95
C PHE A 85 -10.68 14.98 2.49
N LEU A 86 -11.46 14.12 3.16
CA LEU A 86 -11.55 14.10 4.63
C LEU A 86 -10.22 13.72 5.29
N VAL A 87 -9.46 12.82 4.66
CA VAL A 87 -8.11 12.46 5.10
C VAL A 87 -7.17 13.64 4.93
N LEU A 88 -7.20 14.31 3.77
CA LEU A 88 -6.40 15.52 3.50
C LEU A 88 -6.70 16.65 4.49
N LEU A 89 -7.98 16.91 4.78
CA LEU A 89 -8.37 17.93 5.75
C LEU A 89 -7.86 17.61 7.15
N LYS A 90 -7.91 16.33 7.57
CA LYS A 90 -7.31 15.93 8.85
C LYS A 90 -5.79 16.07 8.85
N LEU A 91 -5.11 15.67 7.78
CA LEU A 91 -3.66 15.84 7.67
C LEU A 91 -3.23 17.31 7.74
N GLN A 92 -4.02 18.22 7.15
CA GLN A 92 -3.76 19.66 7.23
C GLN A 92 -4.06 20.29 8.60
N ALA A 93 -4.97 19.69 9.37
CA ALA A 93 -5.36 20.19 10.69
C ALA A 93 -4.45 19.68 11.84
N LEU A 94 -3.69 18.60 11.62
CA LEU A 94 -2.79 18.01 12.60
C LEU A 94 -1.50 18.81 12.74
N SER A 95 -0.92 18.80 13.94
CA SER A 95 0.40 19.41 14.16
C SER A 95 1.53 18.53 13.59
N PRO A 96 2.72 19.10 13.34
CA PRO A 96 3.89 18.33 12.89
C PRO A 96 4.25 17.17 13.82
N GLU A 97 4.07 17.35 15.13
CA GLU A 97 4.35 16.35 16.16
C GLU A 97 3.37 15.17 16.08
N GLU A 98 2.08 15.44 15.91
CA GLU A 98 1.04 14.41 15.77
C GLU A 98 1.21 13.61 14.47
N LEU A 99 1.58 14.29 13.37
CA LEU A 99 1.90 13.63 12.11
C LEU A 99 3.11 12.71 12.23
N ALA A 100 4.18 13.17 12.91
CA ALA A 100 5.36 12.35 13.15
C ALA A 100 5.03 11.12 14.00
N GLU A 101 4.19 11.25 15.03
CA GLU A 101 3.76 10.13 15.86
C GLU A 101 2.94 9.10 15.06
N ILE A 102 1.96 9.57 14.28
CA ILE A 102 1.14 8.71 13.40
C ILE A 102 2.03 8.00 12.39
N PHE A 103 2.98 8.71 11.80
CA PHE A 103 3.91 8.16 10.82
C PHE A 103 4.78 7.06 11.42
N VAL A 104 5.40 7.29 12.58
CA VAL A 104 6.19 6.27 13.28
C VAL A 104 5.33 5.04 13.61
N ARG A 105 4.09 5.24 14.04
CA ARG A 105 3.14 4.14 14.34
C ARG A 105 2.71 3.35 13.10
N SER A 106 2.76 3.96 11.92
CA SER A 106 2.34 3.37 10.65
C SER A 106 3.51 3.00 9.73
N TRP A 107 4.75 3.22 10.18
CA TRP A 107 5.96 2.89 9.45
C TRP A 107 6.18 1.37 9.47
N HIS A 108 5.80 0.71 8.38
CA HIS A 108 6.02 -0.72 8.13
C HIS A 108 7.00 -0.87 6.97
N PRO A 109 8.32 -0.70 7.20
CA PRO A 109 9.31 -0.83 6.15
C PRO A 109 9.37 -2.31 5.78
N VAL A 110 9.40 -2.59 4.49
CA VAL A 110 9.69 -3.95 4.03
C VAL A 110 11.16 -4.21 4.33
N LEU A 111 11.44 -4.82 5.49
CA LEU A 111 12.79 -5.13 5.96
C LEU A 111 13.41 -6.29 5.17
N GLU A 112 12.57 -7.16 4.60
CA GLU A 112 13.01 -8.34 3.86
C GLU A 112 11.95 -8.75 2.84
N LEU A 113 12.39 -9.01 1.61
CA LEU A 113 11.64 -9.77 0.62
C LEU A 113 12.38 -11.10 0.47
N GLU A 114 11.82 -12.19 0.98
CA GLU A 114 12.36 -13.53 0.76
C GLU A 114 12.23 -13.87 -0.73
N CYS A 115 13.25 -13.52 -1.51
CA CYS A 115 13.39 -13.95 -2.89
C CYS A 115 14.19 -15.25 -2.92
N LEU A 116 13.54 -16.36 -3.26
CA LEU A 116 14.23 -17.60 -3.61
C LEU A 116 15.07 -17.36 -4.87
N THR A 117 16.37 -17.17 -4.70
CA THR A 117 17.31 -17.07 -5.82
C THR A 117 17.62 -18.46 -6.38
N THR A 118 18.02 -18.52 -7.64
CA THR A 118 18.48 -19.77 -8.27
C THR A 118 19.67 -20.40 -7.53
N ASN A 119 20.52 -19.58 -6.90
CA ASN A 119 21.60 -20.07 -6.04
C ASN A 119 21.06 -20.64 -4.72
N GLY A 120 20.09 -20.00 -4.08
CA GLY A 120 19.46 -20.55 -2.87
C GLY A 120 18.75 -21.90 -3.11
N LEU A 121 18.15 -22.08 -4.29
CA LEU A 121 17.60 -23.38 -4.71
C LEU A 121 18.69 -24.44 -4.88
N ARG A 122 19.85 -24.08 -5.44
CA ARG A 122 20.99 -24.99 -5.59
C ARG A 122 21.57 -25.39 -4.23
N GLU A 123 21.75 -24.43 -3.33
CA GLU A 123 22.20 -24.69 -1.96
C GLU A 123 21.22 -25.57 -1.19
N GLY A 124 19.91 -25.32 -1.31
CA GLY A 124 18.89 -26.18 -0.72
C GLY A 124 18.96 -27.61 -1.27
N HIS A 125 19.09 -27.77 -2.58
CA HIS A 125 19.27 -29.08 -3.22
C HIS A 125 20.53 -29.80 -2.69
N ASP A 126 21.66 -29.10 -2.63
CA ASP A 126 22.92 -29.68 -2.20
C ASP A 126 22.89 -30.01 -0.70
N TYR A 127 22.27 -29.18 0.12
CA TYR A 127 22.01 -29.45 1.53
C TYR A 127 21.21 -30.75 1.72
N TRP A 128 20.08 -30.91 1.00
CA TRP A 128 19.27 -32.12 1.08
C TRP A 128 20.00 -33.36 0.57
N ARG A 129 20.87 -33.21 -0.42
CA ARG A 129 21.68 -34.30 -0.99
C ARG A 129 22.80 -34.74 -0.05
N LEU A 130 23.43 -33.80 0.64
CA LEU A 130 24.54 -34.04 1.57
C LEU A 130 24.05 -34.36 2.99
N LEU A 131 22.74 -34.33 3.21
CA LEU A 131 22.15 -34.53 4.52
C LEU A 131 22.41 -35.97 5.01
N PRO A 132 23.10 -36.16 6.16
CA PRO A 132 23.39 -37.49 6.71
C PRO A 132 22.11 -38.28 6.99
N SER A 133 22.20 -39.58 7.23
CA SER A 133 21.02 -40.37 7.61
C SER A 133 20.38 -39.87 8.91
N LEU A 134 19.09 -40.15 9.12
CA LEU A 134 18.38 -39.73 10.34
C LEU A 134 19.08 -40.24 11.62
N GLU A 135 19.65 -41.44 11.57
CA GLU A 135 20.40 -42.04 12.68
C GLU A 135 21.69 -41.27 13.01
N GLU A 136 22.40 -40.76 12.01
CA GLU A 136 23.60 -39.93 12.20
C GLU A 136 23.26 -38.54 12.75
N ARG A 137 22.11 -37.98 12.37
CA ARG A 137 21.62 -36.70 12.92
C ARG A 137 21.19 -36.82 14.38
N LEU A 138 20.58 -37.96 14.76
CA LEU A 138 20.15 -38.27 16.12
C LEU A 138 21.31 -38.47 17.10
N ARG A 139 22.50 -38.82 16.61
CA ARG A 139 23.72 -38.90 17.44
C ARG A 139 24.20 -37.54 17.94
N GLY A 140 23.60 -36.44 17.47
CA GLY A 140 24.00 -35.08 17.77
C GLY A 140 25.31 -34.73 17.06
N PRO A 141 25.51 -33.47 16.64
CA PRO A 141 26.79 -33.08 16.09
C PRO A 141 27.87 -33.28 17.16
N VAL A 142 28.97 -33.94 16.81
CA VAL A 142 30.24 -33.71 17.53
C VAL A 142 30.61 -32.27 17.20
N VAL A 143 30.13 -31.33 18.00
CA VAL A 143 30.46 -29.92 17.86
C VAL A 143 31.92 -29.78 18.28
N ALA A 144 32.83 -29.97 17.34
CA ALA A 144 34.04 -29.18 17.39
C ALA A 144 33.56 -27.72 17.27
N GLU A 145 33.84 -26.89 18.27
CA GLU A 145 33.69 -25.44 18.13
C GLU A 145 34.53 -24.98 16.95
N ILE A 146 33.91 -24.92 15.77
CA ILE A 146 34.46 -24.17 14.65
C ILE A 146 34.22 -22.72 15.08
N ARG A 147 35.26 -22.09 15.64
CA ARG A 147 35.33 -20.62 15.74
C ARG A 147 34.85 -20.09 14.39
N PRO A 148 33.91 -19.12 14.32
CA PRO A 148 33.48 -18.56 13.05
C PRO A 148 34.74 -18.19 12.27
N GLY A 149 34.99 -18.95 11.20
CA GLY A 149 36.18 -18.77 10.39
C GLY A 149 36.13 -17.35 9.82
N MET A 150 37.26 -16.65 9.86
CA MET A 150 37.41 -15.47 9.02
C MET A 150 37.18 -15.95 7.57
N MET A 151 36.12 -15.50 6.92
CA MET A 151 35.91 -15.76 5.50
C MET A 151 37.11 -15.17 4.76
N GLU A 152 37.79 -15.98 3.96
CA GLU A 152 38.90 -15.48 3.14
C GLU A 152 38.36 -14.57 2.03
N ARG A 153 39.17 -13.57 1.66
CA ARG A 153 38.80 -12.53 0.68
C ARG A 153 38.29 -13.11 -0.64
N GLU A 154 38.83 -14.26 -1.06
CA GLU A 154 38.44 -14.98 -2.27
C GLU A 154 37.01 -15.55 -2.21
N GLU A 155 36.49 -15.90 -1.02
CA GLU A 155 35.11 -16.38 -0.87
C GLU A 155 34.09 -15.24 -1.00
N LEU A 156 34.43 -14.05 -0.50
CA LEU A 156 33.59 -12.85 -0.61
C LEU A 156 33.46 -12.35 -2.06
N GLU A 157 34.51 -12.53 -2.87
CA GLU A 157 34.50 -12.23 -4.32
C GLU A 157 33.59 -13.20 -5.08
N ARG A 158 33.64 -14.51 -4.77
CA ARG A 158 32.78 -15.52 -5.40
C ARG A 158 31.29 -15.34 -5.08
N MET A 159 30.98 -14.88 -3.87
CA MET A 159 29.60 -14.60 -3.44
C MET A 159 29.03 -13.28 -4.00
N GLY A 160 29.81 -12.52 -4.79
CA GLY A 160 29.35 -11.30 -5.45
C GLY A 160 29.21 -10.09 -4.52
N PHE A 161 29.70 -10.18 -3.28
CA PHE A 161 29.66 -9.08 -2.30
C PHE A 161 30.85 -8.10 -2.44
N LEU A 162 31.84 -8.41 -3.27
CA LEU A 162 32.98 -7.53 -3.59
C LEU A 162 33.18 -7.43 -5.10
N PRO A 163 32.95 -6.22 -5.65
CA PRO A 163 34.09 -5.49 -6.19
C PRO A 163 34.14 -4.10 -5.54
N LYS A 164 34.67 -4.03 -4.30
CA LYS A 164 34.89 -2.75 -3.61
C LYS A 164 35.88 -1.87 -4.37
N GLU A 165 36.88 -2.44 -5.05
CA GLU A 165 37.85 -1.64 -5.81
C GLU A 165 37.17 -0.85 -6.93
N LEU A 166 36.29 -1.48 -7.73
CA LEU A 166 35.56 -0.78 -8.79
C LEU A 166 34.57 0.25 -8.23
N PHE A 167 33.91 -0.04 -7.11
CA PHE A 167 32.92 0.87 -6.53
C PHE A 167 33.56 2.13 -5.93
N GLU A 168 34.66 1.97 -5.18
CA GLU A 168 35.41 3.11 -4.63
C GLU A 168 36.02 3.96 -5.75
N GLU A 169 36.58 3.33 -6.79
CA GLU A 169 37.07 4.03 -7.97
C GLU A 169 35.95 4.82 -8.68
N MET A 170 34.76 4.23 -8.83
CA MET A 170 33.61 4.90 -9.42
C MET A 170 33.10 6.06 -8.56
N LEU A 171 33.12 5.93 -7.24
CA LEU A 171 32.78 7.01 -6.31
C LEU A 171 33.77 8.16 -6.41
N GLU A 172 35.07 7.87 -6.45
CA GLU A 172 36.13 8.87 -6.61
C GLU A 172 36.02 9.59 -7.96
N GLN A 173 35.78 8.86 -9.05
CA GLN A 173 35.56 9.45 -10.37
C GLN A 173 34.36 10.41 -10.36
N LEU A 174 33.23 9.99 -9.80
CA LEU A 174 32.02 10.83 -9.73
C LEU A 174 32.22 12.04 -8.81
N TRP A 175 32.94 11.88 -7.70
CA TRP A 175 33.27 12.98 -6.79
C TRP A 175 34.19 14.00 -7.46
N MET A 176 35.20 13.57 -8.20
CA MET A 176 36.08 14.43 -8.98
C MET A 176 35.32 15.18 -10.09
N GLU A 177 34.35 14.52 -10.75
CA GLU A 177 33.44 15.20 -11.69
C GLU A 177 32.60 16.29 -11.01
N LEU A 178 32.06 16.01 -9.82
CA LEU A 178 31.26 16.96 -9.06
C LEU A 178 32.10 18.16 -8.59
N ARG A 179 33.33 17.92 -8.11
CA ARG A 179 34.28 18.98 -7.73
C ARG A 179 34.59 19.92 -8.88
N LYS A 180 34.78 19.41 -10.10
CA LYS A 180 35.05 20.23 -11.30
C LYS A 180 33.86 21.09 -11.72
N LYS A 181 32.64 20.60 -11.53
CA LYS A 181 31.40 21.32 -11.91
C LYS A 181 30.95 22.33 -10.84
N GLY A 182 31.38 22.18 -9.59
CA GLY A 182 30.93 23.01 -8.49
C GLY A 182 29.45 22.77 -8.17
N LYS A 183 28.70 23.85 -7.90
CA LYS A 183 27.28 23.78 -7.57
C LYS A 183 26.43 23.62 -8.83
N VAL A 184 25.79 22.46 -8.97
CA VAL A 184 25.04 22.07 -10.18
C VAL A 184 23.66 21.53 -9.83
N SER A 185 22.70 21.64 -10.76
CA SER A 185 21.40 20.98 -10.60
C SER A 185 21.58 19.45 -10.56
N TYR A 186 20.89 18.79 -9.63
CA TYR A 186 20.90 17.33 -9.47
C TYR A 186 20.61 16.63 -10.80
N TRP A 187 19.50 17.00 -11.46
CA TRP A 187 19.07 16.37 -12.72
C TRP A 187 20.07 16.56 -13.84
N GLN A 188 20.72 17.73 -13.92
CA GLN A 188 21.77 17.98 -14.90
C GLN A 188 23.04 17.17 -14.63
N PHE A 189 23.28 16.78 -13.37
CA PHE A 189 24.46 16.02 -12.96
C PHE A 189 24.27 14.51 -13.09
N VAL A 190 23.09 13.98 -12.73
CA VAL A 190 22.82 12.54 -12.78
C VAL A 190 22.40 12.05 -14.16
N LYS A 191 21.90 12.92 -15.04
CA LYS A 191 21.44 12.53 -16.39
C LYS A 191 22.60 11.92 -17.21
N GLY A 192 22.50 10.63 -17.46
CA GLY A 192 23.43 9.86 -18.30
C GLY A 192 22.95 9.77 -19.75
N ARG A 193 23.60 8.88 -20.53
CA ARG A 193 23.23 8.58 -21.92
C ARG A 193 21.98 7.71 -21.99
N ASP A 194 21.80 6.82 -21.00
CA ASP A 194 20.65 5.94 -20.87
C ASP A 194 20.06 5.97 -19.45
N TYR A 195 18.91 5.31 -19.27
CA TYR A 195 18.23 5.22 -17.98
C TYR A 195 19.09 4.52 -16.93
N THR A 196 19.77 3.43 -17.33
CA THR A 196 20.62 2.63 -16.44
C THR A 196 21.80 3.43 -15.89
N GLU A 197 22.47 4.22 -16.73
CA GLU A 197 23.53 5.13 -16.33
C GLU A 197 22.99 6.24 -15.42
N THR A 198 21.80 6.77 -15.72
CA THR A 198 21.15 7.79 -14.88
C THR A 198 20.88 7.27 -13.47
N VAL A 199 20.30 6.07 -13.35
CA VAL A 199 20.06 5.41 -12.06
C VAL A 199 21.38 5.10 -11.35
N ARG A 200 22.39 4.60 -12.06
CA ARG A 200 23.72 4.31 -11.50
C ARG A 200 24.40 5.57 -10.95
N ARG A 201 24.34 6.69 -11.66
CA ARG A 201 24.88 7.99 -11.21
C ARG A 201 24.12 8.52 -10.00
N ALA A 202 22.79 8.41 -10.00
CA ALA A 202 21.96 8.78 -8.85
C ALA A 202 22.28 7.92 -7.60
N TYR A 203 22.48 6.63 -7.79
CA TYR A 203 22.89 5.70 -6.74
C TYR A 203 24.27 6.07 -6.16
N LEU A 204 25.29 6.27 -6.99
CA LEU A 204 26.61 6.67 -6.50
C LEU A 204 26.59 8.02 -5.77
N LEU A 205 25.81 8.98 -6.27
CA LEU A 205 25.67 10.29 -5.63
C LEU A 205 25.02 10.17 -4.25
N SER A 206 24.03 9.28 -4.05
CA SER A 206 23.43 9.06 -2.73
C SER A 206 24.47 8.57 -1.72
N PHE A 207 25.42 7.72 -2.13
CA PHE A 207 26.54 7.30 -1.28
C PHE A 207 27.50 8.45 -0.98
N LEU A 208 27.83 9.31 -1.95
CA LEU A 208 28.65 10.50 -1.69
C LEU A 208 28.00 11.45 -0.67
N ILE A 209 26.68 11.59 -0.73
CA ILE A 209 25.90 12.40 0.23
C ILE A 209 25.89 11.74 1.61
N THR A 210 25.68 10.43 1.68
CA THR A 210 25.70 9.64 2.92
C THR A 210 27.07 9.69 3.60
N TYR A 211 28.16 9.62 2.83
CA TYR A 211 29.53 9.73 3.33
C TYR A 211 29.95 11.18 3.64
N GLY A 212 29.07 12.17 3.45
CA GLY A 212 29.35 13.58 3.73
C GLY A 212 30.29 14.26 2.73
N ARG A 213 30.62 13.59 1.61
CA ARG A 213 31.50 14.11 0.54
C ARG A 213 30.75 14.98 -0.48
N ALA A 214 29.42 15.01 -0.42
CA ALA A 214 28.58 15.89 -1.22
C ALA A 214 27.46 16.52 -0.36
N ALA A 215 27.15 17.79 -0.62
CA ALA A 215 26.02 18.50 -0.04
C ALA A 215 24.84 18.51 -1.02
N VAL A 216 23.63 18.49 -0.45
CA VAL A 216 22.38 18.65 -1.21
C VAL A 216 21.63 19.82 -0.61
N GLU A 217 21.22 20.74 -1.46
CA GLU A 217 20.28 21.80 -1.13
C GLU A 217 18.99 21.56 -1.89
N VAL A 218 17.87 21.52 -1.16
CA VAL A 218 16.54 21.36 -1.72
C VAL A 218 15.79 22.67 -1.49
N ASP A 219 15.33 23.30 -2.56
CA ASP A 219 14.37 24.41 -2.48
C ASP A 219 12.95 23.82 -2.66
N PRO A 220 12.18 23.62 -1.57
CA PRO A 220 10.87 22.98 -1.65
C PRO A 220 9.81 23.82 -2.37
N ILE A 221 10.03 25.13 -2.55
CA ILE A 221 9.07 26.01 -3.23
C ILE A 221 9.26 25.94 -4.75
N LYS A 222 10.51 25.77 -5.20
CA LYS A 222 10.86 25.69 -6.63
C LYS A 222 11.05 24.27 -7.15
N GLU A 223 10.96 23.26 -6.29
CA GLU A 223 11.31 21.86 -6.57
C GLU A 223 12.72 21.70 -7.16
N GLU A 224 13.62 22.64 -6.87
CA GLU A 224 14.99 22.62 -7.36
C GLU A 224 15.91 21.89 -6.38
N ILE A 225 16.59 20.85 -6.87
CA ILE A 225 17.62 20.13 -6.12
C ILE A 225 18.99 20.52 -6.68
N LYS A 226 19.86 21.04 -5.82
CA LYS A 226 21.24 21.41 -6.16
C LYS A 226 22.21 20.54 -5.37
N VAL A 227 23.30 20.16 -6.02
CA VAL A 227 24.37 19.32 -5.44
C VAL A 227 25.73 19.98 -5.62
N GLU A 228 26.57 19.84 -4.61
CA GLU A 228 27.93 20.37 -4.59
C GLU A 228 28.87 19.38 -3.88
N ALA A 229 30.14 19.33 -4.29
CA ALA A 229 31.14 18.49 -3.63
C ALA A 229 31.72 19.20 -2.40
N ARG A 230 32.05 18.42 -1.37
CA ARG A 230 32.75 18.88 -0.17
C ARG A 230 34.16 18.33 -0.10
N GLU A 231 35.07 19.11 0.47
CA GLU A 231 36.49 18.75 0.58
C GLU A 231 36.77 17.83 1.77
N GLU A 232 36.08 18.05 2.88
CA GLU A 232 36.15 17.22 4.08
C GLU A 232 34.77 16.64 4.43
N PRO A 233 34.70 15.35 4.80
CA PRO A 233 33.44 14.74 5.19
C PRO A 233 32.98 15.29 6.55
N GLU A 234 31.96 16.15 6.53
CA GLU A 234 31.28 16.54 7.76
C GLU A 234 30.36 15.41 8.24
N ARG A 235 30.52 15.00 9.51
CA ARG A 235 29.52 14.16 10.18
C ARG A 235 28.24 14.98 10.35
N ARG A 236 27.23 14.70 9.52
CA ARG A 236 25.90 15.30 9.68
C ARG A 236 25.37 14.99 11.09
N ARG A 237 24.93 16.04 11.79
CA ARG A 237 24.28 15.92 13.11
C ARG A 237 22.84 15.40 13.02
N GLU A 238 22.23 15.53 11.84
CA GLU A 238 20.85 15.11 11.55
C GLU A 238 20.82 14.30 10.25
N THR A 239 20.13 13.16 10.27
CA THR A 239 19.96 12.29 9.11
C THR A 239 18.59 12.55 8.50
N CYS A 240 18.56 13.01 7.24
CA CYS A 240 17.33 13.22 6.49
C CYS A 240 17.32 12.27 5.28
N SER A 241 16.22 11.53 5.12
CA SER A 241 15.97 10.72 3.92
C SER A 241 15.31 11.58 2.86
N LEU A 242 15.93 11.69 1.67
CA LEU A 242 15.38 12.42 0.53
C LEU A 242 14.97 11.43 -0.57
N PRO A 243 13.68 11.09 -0.71
CA PRO A 243 13.21 10.27 -1.81
C PRO A 243 13.21 11.09 -3.10
N ILE A 244 13.87 10.60 -4.14
CA ILE A 244 13.88 11.20 -5.48
C ILE A 244 13.33 10.17 -6.47
N SER A 245 12.15 10.44 -7.02
CA SER A 245 11.53 9.57 -8.03
C SER A 245 12.19 9.78 -9.39
N ILE A 246 12.86 8.75 -9.91
CA ILE A 246 13.44 8.76 -11.26
C ILE A 246 12.47 8.09 -12.23
N SER A 247 11.64 8.90 -12.89
CA SER A 247 10.76 8.40 -13.94
C SER A 247 11.56 8.10 -15.22
N PRO A 248 11.37 6.93 -15.86
CA PRO A 248 11.88 6.72 -17.21
C PRO A 248 11.22 7.72 -18.18
N PRO A 249 11.92 8.14 -19.25
CA PRO A 249 11.31 8.91 -20.34
C PRO A 249 10.21 8.11 -21.06
#